data_AF-H1W3Q5-F1
#
_entry.id   AF-H1W3Q5-F1
#
_cell.length_a   1.000
_cell.length_b   1.000
_cell.length_c   1.000
_cell.angle_alpha   90.00
_cell.angle_beta   90.00
_cell.angle_gamma   90.00
#
_symmetry.space_group_name_H-M   'P 1'
#
loop_
_entity.id
_entity.type
_entity.pdbx_description
1 polymer ?
#
loop_
_entity_poly.entity_id
_entity_poly.type
_entity_poly.pdbx_seq_one_letter_code
_entity_poly.pdbx_strand_id
1 'polypeptide(L)'
;RIRGIIEERGSLIGLTEENDFINTVTVQAASFADENGRTTDSVLLYHLAGEYDTVVSIVSRALSEAISLEIGEDPMRLMPVKPRAASQEAESSLSLASIDDPVELARTMMSMYERDAMFHRKIQEQNRVACRVLLEMSTIKSLVEAGQWAQCLDKIRGLEILPLDASGDPSIIRAYAAKFSGLSQPVSINVPNLLMWTIICCTRQRDQLTGGQFSGNEGTRRMMVEQMKQMTLDLTTYTSQLRYRFPPHLHEALARASAE
;
A
#
# COMPACT_ATOMS: atom_id res chain seq x y z
N ARG A 1 -14.52 10.93 19.86
CA ARG A 1 -13.87 10.19 20.97
C ARG A 1 -14.92 9.81 21.99
N ILE A 2 -14.98 8.54 22.38
CA ILE A 2 -15.79 8.07 23.52
C ILE A 2 -14.86 8.09 24.75
N ARG A 3 -15.32 8.65 25.88
CA ARG A 3 -14.50 8.74 27.10
C ARG A 3 -14.30 7.34 27.69
N GLY A 4 -13.07 7.08 28.14
CA GLY A 4 -12.74 5.85 28.86
C GLY A 4 -13.08 5.97 30.36
N ILE A 5 -13.19 4.83 31.05
CA ILE A 5 -13.46 4.80 32.51
C ILE A 5 -12.45 5.63 33.32
N ILE A 6 -11.17 5.65 32.91
CA ILE A 6 -10.12 6.41 33.61
C ILE A 6 -10.38 7.92 33.48
N GLU A 7 -10.81 8.39 32.30
CA GLU A 7 -11.17 9.80 32.08
C GLU A 7 -12.44 10.18 32.84
N GLU A 8 -13.45 9.30 32.86
CA GLU A 8 -14.69 9.53 33.62
C GLU A 8 -14.44 9.62 35.13
N ARG A 9 -13.46 8.86 35.64
CA ARG A 9 -13.07 8.84 37.05
C ARG A 9 -11.88 9.76 37.35
N GLY A 10 -11.48 10.63 36.42
CA GLY A 10 -10.33 11.52 36.57
C GLY A 10 -10.38 12.39 37.84
N SER A 11 -11.57 12.84 38.24
CA SER A 11 -11.77 13.62 39.46
C SER A 11 -11.39 12.86 40.75
N LEU A 12 -11.46 11.52 40.76
CA LEU A 12 -11.08 10.69 41.92
C LEU A 12 -9.57 10.58 42.11
N ILE A 13 -8.80 10.74 41.02
CA ILE A 13 -7.34 10.67 41.01
C ILE A 13 -6.69 12.06 41.00
N GLY A 14 -7.48 13.10 41.26
CA GLY A 14 -6.99 14.48 41.34
C GLY A 14 -6.57 15.08 39.99
N LEU A 15 -7.00 14.49 38.87
CA LEU A 15 -6.82 15.10 37.56
C LEU A 15 -7.78 16.27 37.44
N THR A 16 -7.22 17.49 37.41
CA THR A 16 -7.91 18.69 36.94
C THR A 16 -8.12 18.59 35.42
N GLU A 17 -8.83 19.54 34.80
CA GLU A 17 -9.21 19.49 33.37
C GLU A 17 -8.05 19.32 32.35
N GLU A 18 -6.80 19.31 32.79
CA GLU A 18 -5.65 18.96 31.96
C GLU A 18 -5.64 17.47 31.61
N ASN A 19 -6.13 17.17 30.40
CA ASN A 19 -6.04 15.88 29.73
C ASN A 19 -4.59 15.41 29.43
N ASP A 20 -3.58 16.14 29.89
CA ASP A 20 -2.17 15.93 29.54
C ASP A 20 -1.61 14.63 30.12
N PHE A 21 -2.02 14.27 31.34
CA PHE A 21 -1.66 12.97 31.94
C PHE A 21 -2.22 11.80 31.11
N ILE A 22 -3.51 11.86 30.77
CA ILE A 22 -4.16 10.80 29.97
C ILE A 22 -3.50 10.70 28.60
N ASN A 23 -3.18 11.85 27.97
CA ASN A 23 -2.50 11.87 26.69
C ASN A 23 -1.10 11.24 26.78
N THR A 24 -0.31 11.61 27.79
CA THR A 24 1.03 11.09 28.03
C THR A 24 1.02 9.57 28.21
N VAL A 25 0.13 9.05 29.06
CA VAL A 25 -0.01 7.60 29.27
C VAL A 25 -0.46 6.90 27.98
N THR A 26 -1.36 7.52 27.21
CA THR A 26 -1.84 6.96 25.94
C THR A 26 -0.72 6.86 24.91
N VAL A 27 0.09 7.91 24.74
CA VAL A 27 1.23 7.92 23.81
C VAL A 27 2.29 6.90 24.21
N GLN A 28 2.63 6.79 25.50
CA GLN A 28 3.59 5.79 25.98
C GLN A 28 3.08 4.35 25.75
N ALA A 29 1.80 4.10 26.02
CA ALA A 29 1.18 2.80 25.73
C ALA A 29 1.17 2.51 24.23
N ALA A 30 0.95 3.53 23.38
CA ALA A 30 0.96 3.39 21.92
C ALA A 30 2.36 3.02 21.39
N SER A 31 3.41 3.66 21.89
CA SER A 31 4.81 3.33 21.56
C SER A 31 5.14 1.90 21.96
N PHE A 32 4.77 1.50 23.17
CA PHE A 32 5.00 0.12 23.63
C PHE A 32 4.21 -0.90 22.80
N ALA A 33 2.98 -0.58 22.37
CA ALA A 33 2.22 -1.46 21.49
C ALA A 33 2.90 -1.59 20.11
N ASP A 34 3.43 -0.50 19.56
CA ASP A 34 4.12 -0.48 18.26
C ASP A 34 5.40 -1.32 18.28
N GLU A 35 6.23 -1.15 19.30
CA GLU A 35 7.48 -1.90 19.49
C GLU A 35 7.26 -3.42 19.61
N ASN A 36 6.09 -3.82 20.13
CA ASN A 36 5.70 -5.22 20.27
C ASN A 36 4.95 -5.76 19.03
N GLY A 37 4.85 -5.00 17.93
CA GLY A 37 4.15 -5.42 16.72
C GLY A 37 2.62 -5.50 16.86
N ARG A 38 2.04 -4.92 17.92
CA ARG A 38 0.58 -4.83 18.11
C ARG A 38 0.04 -3.61 17.37
N THR A 39 0.05 -3.69 16.05
CA THR A 39 -0.31 -2.61 15.13
C THR A 39 -1.70 -2.01 15.41
N THR A 40 -2.70 -2.86 15.64
CA THR A 40 -4.10 -2.44 15.87
C THR A 40 -4.27 -1.66 17.17
N ASP A 41 -3.66 -2.15 18.26
CA ASP A 41 -3.61 -1.48 19.56
C ASP A 41 -2.91 -0.11 19.43
N SER A 42 -1.75 -0.09 18.75
CA SER A 42 -0.98 1.13 18.54
C SER A 42 -1.76 2.18 17.73
N VAL A 43 -2.41 1.77 16.64
CA VAL A 43 -3.25 2.63 15.81
C VAL A 43 -4.40 3.24 16.61
N LEU A 44 -5.08 2.44 17.44
CA LEU A 44 -6.15 2.94 18.30
C LEU A 44 -5.62 3.97 19.30
N LEU A 45 -4.52 3.68 19.98
CA LEU A 45 -3.97 4.55 21.02
C LEU A 45 -3.45 5.88 20.44
N TYR A 46 -2.71 5.84 19.32
CA TYR A 46 -2.28 7.06 18.65
C TYR A 46 -3.45 7.89 18.11
N HIS A 47 -4.50 7.24 17.60
CA HIS A 47 -5.73 7.94 17.21
C HIS A 47 -6.38 8.68 18.39
N LEU A 48 -6.44 8.04 19.57
CA LEU A 48 -7.00 8.63 20.79
C LEU A 48 -6.14 9.78 21.34
N ALA A 49 -4.82 9.69 21.18
CA ALA A 49 -3.86 10.74 21.52
C ALA A 49 -3.87 11.93 20.54
N GLY A 50 -4.52 11.78 19.37
CA GLY A 50 -4.58 12.82 18.35
C GLY A 50 -3.37 12.86 17.40
N GLU A 51 -2.51 11.84 17.45
CA GLU A 51 -1.30 11.67 16.65
C GLU A 51 -1.64 10.98 15.31
N TYR A 52 -2.44 11.65 14.47
CA TYR A 52 -3.00 11.05 13.25
C TYR A 52 -1.94 10.76 12.18
N ASP A 53 -0.87 11.55 12.10
CA ASP A 53 0.22 11.32 11.14
C ASP A 53 1.00 10.03 11.45
N THR A 54 1.22 9.77 12.74
CA THR A 54 1.82 8.53 13.24
C THR A 54 0.94 7.32 12.94
N VAL A 55 -0.39 7.46 13.08
CA VAL A 55 -1.34 6.41 12.68
C VAL A 55 -1.17 6.05 11.20
N VAL A 56 -1.14 7.05 10.31
CA VAL A 56 -0.99 6.80 8.86
C VAL A 56 0.37 6.14 8.56
N SER A 57 1.42 6.54 9.27
CA SER A 57 2.76 5.94 9.13
C SER A 57 2.79 4.45 9.52
N ILE A 58 2.20 4.10 10.67
CA ILE A 58 2.12 2.71 11.15
C ILE A 58 1.28 1.84 10.22
N VAL A 59 0.12 2.35 9.80
CA VAL A 59 -0.77 1.68 8.86
C VAL A 59 -0.08 1.46 7.51
N SER A 60 0.66 2.46 7.01
CA SER A 60 1.42 2.34 5.75
C SER A 60 2.53 1.30 5.86
N ARG A 61 3.20 1.20 7.00
CA ARG A 61 4.22 0.16 7.26
C ARG A 61 3.61 -1.24 7.24
N ALA A 62 2.52 -1.45 7.99
CA ALA A 62 1.83 -2.75 8.02
C ALA A 62 1.26 -3.15 6.65
N LEU A 63 0.70 -2.19 5.91
CA LEU A 63 0.22 -2.41 4.54
C LEU A 63 1.38 -2.75 3.59
N SER A 64 2.51 -2.06 3.71
CA SER A 64 3.71 -2.35 2.93
C SER A 64 4.23 -3.76 3.15
N GLU A 65 4.27 -4.23 4.41
CA GLU A 65 4.65 -5.61 4.75
C GLU A 65 3.69 -6.63 4.14
N ALA A 66 2.38 -6.37 4.18
CA ALA A 66 1.36 -7.23 3.57
C ALA A 66 1.50 -7.34 2.03
N ILE A 67 1.89 -6.25 1.38
CA ILE A 67 2.15 -6.18 -0.07
C ILE A 67 3.48 -6.86 -0.42
N SER A 68 4.44 -6.83 0.50
CA SER A 68 5.77 -7.42 0.30
C SER A 68 5.77 -8.95 0.26
N LEU A 69 4.78 -9.60 0.90
CA LEU A 69 4.56 -11.05 0.84
C LEU A 69 4.38 -11.53 -0.61
N GLU A 70 4.88 -12.72 -0.92
CA GLU A 70 4.77 -13.29 -2.26
C GLU A 70 3.31 -13.66 -2.59
N ILE A 71 3.02 -13.76 -3.89
CA ILE A 71 1.68 -14.18 -4.35
C ILE A 71 1.51 -15.67 -4.01
N GLY A 72 0.47 -15.99 -3.23
CA GLY A 72 0.15 -17.35 -2.81
C GLY A 72 0.69 -17.75 -1.43
N GLU A 73 1.40 -16.86 -0.73
CA GLU A 73 1.70 -17.04 0.69
C GLU A 73 0.48 -16.74 1.57
N ASP A 74 0.52 -17.21 2.81
CA ASP A 74 -0.54 -16.96 3.79
C ASP A 74 -0.70 -15.45 4.03
N PRO A 75 -1.94 -14.93 3.97
CA PRO A 75 -2.19 -13.50 4.14
C PRO A 75 -1.78 -13.04 5.55
N MET A 76 -1.10 -11.89 5.62
CA MET A 76 -0.74 -11.27 6.89
C MET A 76 -2.00 -10.99 7.71
N ARG A 77 -2.03 -11.48 8.95
CA ARG A 77 -3.10 -11.19 9.91
C ARG A 77 -2.56 -10.44 11.11
N LEU A 78 -3.23 -9.34 11.44
CA LEU A 78 -2.99 -8.56 12.63
C LEU A 78 -3.76 -9.16 13.81
N MET A 79 -3.23 -8.99 15.01
CA MET A 79 -4.00 -9.27 16.22
C MET A 79 -5.08 -8.19 16.36
N PRO A 80 -6.38 -8.53 16.39
CA PRO A 80 -7.43 -7.52 16.52
C PRO A 80 -7.44 -6.90 17.92
N VAL A 81 -8.00 -5.69 18.01
CA VAL A 81 -8.13 -5.00 19.30
C VAL A 81 -9.13 -5.71 20.19
N LYS A 82 -8.89 -5.71 21.51
CA LYS A 82 -9.83 -6.25 22.49
C LYS A 82 -11.19 -5.52 22.43
N PRO A 83 -12.33 -6.22 22.24
CA PRO A 83 -13.63 -5.58 22.14
C PRO A 83 -14.06 -4.94 23.47
N ARG A 84 -14.70 -3.77 23.37
CA ARG A 84 -15.26 -3.03 24.52
C ARG A 84 -16.61 -3.62 24.94
N ALA A 85 -16.59 -4.80 25.57
CA ALA A 85 -17.77 -5.57 26.04
C ALA A 85 -18.84 -5.88 24.96
N ALA A 86 -19.48 -7.05 25.05
CA ALA A 86 -20.46 -7.53 24.07
C ALA A 86 -21.86 -6.89 24.25
N SER A 87 -21.96 -5.57 24.26
CA SER A 87 -23.25 -4.86 24.31
C SER A 87 -23.62 -4.30 22.93
N GLN A 88 -24.87 -4.56 22.52
CA GLN A 88 -25.48 -4.44 21.19
C GLN A 88 -25.52 -3.02 20.55
N GLU A 89 -24.77 -2.05 21.06
CA GLU A 89 -24.73 -0.66 20.53
C GLU A 89 -23.40 -0.29 19.84
N ALA A 90 -22.55 -1.29 19.57
CA ALA A 90 -21.20 -1.12 19.03
C ALA A 90 -21.14 -0.83 17.51
N GLU A 91 -22.24 -0.48 16.85
CA GLU A 91 -22.24 -0.15 15.41
C GLU A 91 -21.77 1.28 15.11
N SER A 92 -21.71 2.16 16.12
CA SER A 92 -21.42 3.59 15.92
C SER A 92 -19.97 4.01 16.21
N SER A 93 -19.15 3.11 16.76
CA SER A 93 -17.77 3.42 17.17
C SER A 93 -16.78 2.53 16.44
N LEU A 94 -16.00 3.13 15.52
CA LEU A 94 -14.76 2.63 14.92
C LEU A 94 -14.49 1.15 15.23
N SER A 95 -15.13 0.24 14.47
CA SER A 95 -15.09 -1.22 14.67
C SER A 95 -13.72 -1.83 14.35
N LEU A 96 -12.66 -1.35 15.01
CA LEU A 96 -11.30 -1.89 14.96
C LEU A 96 -11.18 -3.25 15.67
N ALA A 97 -12.19 -3.63 16.46
CA ALA A 97 -12.19 -4.87 17.22
C ALA A 97 -12.34 -6.12 16.34
N SER A 98 -12.76 -5.97 15.08
CA SER A 98 -12.91 -7.08 14.12
C SER A 98 -11.94 -7.02 12.95
N ILE A 99 -11.12 -5.96 12.84
CA ILE A 99 -10.20 -5.79 11.72
C ILE A 99 -8.91 -6.56 12.04
N ASP A 100 -8.70 -7.66 11.33
CA ASP A 100 -7.46 -8.46 11.34
C ASP A 100 -6.65 -8.29 10.04
N ASP A 101 -7.21 -7.69 8.99
CA ASP A 101 -6.50 -7.40 7.74
C ASP A 101 -5.87 -6.00 7.74
N PRO A 102 -4.55 -5.86 7.51
CA PRO A 102 -3.90 -4.56 7.36
C PRO A 102 -4.45 -3.71 6.21
N VAL A 103 -4.97 -4.33 5.13
CA VAL A 103 -5.58 -3.60 4.01
C VAL A 103 -6.90 -2.96 4.44
N GLU A 104 -7.77 -3.72 5.11
CA GLU A 104 -9.03 -3.20 5.64
C GLU A 104 -8.81 -2.11 6.70
N LEU A 105 -7.80 -2.27 7.56
CA LEU A 105 -7.38 -1.26 8.53
C LEU A 105 -7.02 0.05 7.84
N ALA A 106 -6.19 -0.03 6.79
CA ALA A 106 -5.76 1.13 6.03
C ALA A 106 -6.89 1.84 5.31
N ARG A 107 -7.78 1.09 4.64
CA ARG A 107 -8.96 1.65 3.97
C ARG A 107 -9.89 2.36 4.96
N THR A 108 -10.12 1.75 6.12
CA THR A 108 -11.01 2.31 7.15
C THR A 108 -10.45 3.61 7.72
N MET A 109 -9.17 3.62 8.10
CA MET A 109 -8.52 4.82 8.65
C MET A 109 -8.45 5.96 7.63
N MET A 110 -8.02 5.67 6.40
CA MET A 110 -7.92 6.68 5.35
C MET A 110 -9.29 7.25 4.97
N SER A 111 -10.32 6.40 4.80
CA SER A 111 -11.69 6.85 4.53
C SER A 111 -12.24 7.76 5.63
N MET A 112 -11.93 7.47 6.89
CA MET A 112 -12.31 8.33 8.01
C MET A 112 -11.57 9.68 7.98
N TYR A 113 -10.27 9.68 7.75
CA TYR A 113 -9.45 10.90 7.75
C TYR A 113 -9.65 11.79 6.52
N GLU A 114 -10.04 11.23 5.38
CA GLU A 114 -10.34 11.99 4.15
C GLU A 114 -11.70 12.70 4.22
N ARG A 115 -12.68 12.14 4.96
CA ARG A 115 -14.02 12.73 5.10
C ARG A 115 -14.05 13.99 5.94
N ASP A 116 -13.17 14.11 6.94
CA ASP A 116 -13.15 15.24 7.86
C ASP A 116 -11.87 16.08 7.70
N ALA A 117 -12.07 17.34 7.31
CA ALA A 117 -11.01 18.31 7.07
C ALA A 117 -10.13 18.57 8.32
N MET A 118 -10.65 18.33 9.54
CA MET A 118 -9.90 18.46 10.78
C MET A 118 -8.73 17.48 10.84
N PHE A 119 -8.94 16.22 10.48
CA PHE A 119 -7.89 15.20 10.45
C PHE A 119 -6.96 15.42 9.28
N HIS A 120 -7.51 15.72 8.11
CA HIS A 120 -6.76 15.92 6.87
C HIS A 120 -5.63 16.96 7.00
N ARG A 121 -5.85 18.03 7.77
CA ARG A 121 -4.83 19.08 8.01
C ARG A 121 -3.70 18.66 8.94
N LYS A 122 -3.93 17.66 9.81
CA LYS A 122 -2.95 17.19 10.81
C LYS A 122 -2.03 16.09 10.29
N ILE A 123 -2.31 15.55 9.12
CA ILE A 123 -1.53 14.47 8.50
C ILE A 123 -0.64 15.08 7.42
N GLN A 124 0.62 14.65 7.32
CA GLN A 124 1.51 15.10 6.27
C GLN A 124 1.02 14.61 4.89
N GLU A 125 1.23 15.43 3.86
CA GLU A 125 0.81 15.09 2.49
C GLU A 125 1.56 13.86 1.97
N GLN A 126 2.86 13.75 2.26
CA GLN A 126 3.70 12.63 1.86
C GLN A 126 3.17 11.29 2.38
N ASN A 127 2.78 11.23 3.67
CA ASN A 127 2.23 10.02 4.29
C ASN A 127 0.87 9.63 3.71
N ARG A 128 0.01 10.61 3.41
CA ARG A 128 -1.30 10.38 2.77
C ARG A 128 -1.14 9.81 1.37
N VAL A 129 -0.29 10.44 0.55
CA VAL A 129 -0.02 9.99 -0.82
C VAL A 129 0.60 8.60 -0.81
N ALA A 130 1.57 8.35 0.07
CA ALA A 130 2.18 7.04 0.24
C ALA A 130 1.16 5.95 0.58
N CYS A 131 0.30 6.18 1.58
CA CYS A 131 -0.74 5.23 1.97
C CYS A 131 -1.72 4.95 0.83
N ARG A 132 -2.13 5.99 0.08
CA ARG A 132 -3.01 5.83 -1.08
C ARG A 132 -2.37 4.99 -2.18
N VAL A 133 -1.10 5.22 -2.49
CA VAL A 133 -0.33 4.43 -3.45
C VAL A 133 -0.27 2.96 -3.01
N LEU A 134 -0.03 2.70 -1.72
CA LEU A 134 -0.03 1.33 -1.18
C LEU A 134 -1.40 0.66 -1.29
N LEU A 135 -2.50 1.37 -1.06
CA LEU A 135 -3.85 0.83 -1.24
C LEU A 135 -4.13 0.43 -2.69
N GLU A 136 -3.66 1.20 -3.66
CA GLU A 136 -3.73 0.85 -5.08
C GLU A 136 -2.79 -0.33 -5.40
N MET A 137 -1.58 -0.39 -4.83
CA MET A 137 -0.66 -1.54 -4.97
C MET A 137 -1.27 -2.85 -4.42
N SER A 138 -1.96 -2.80 -3.29
CA SER A 138 -2.71 -3.94 -2.76
C SER A 138 -3.82 -4.39 -3.72
N THR A 139 -4.53 -3.45 -4.33
CA THR A 139 -5.56 -3.76 -5.33
C THR A 139 -4.93 -4.41 -6.58
N ILE A 140 -3.77 -3.92 -7.01
CA ILE A 140 -2.99 -4.51 -8.11
C ILE A 140 -2.60 -5.94 -7.78
N LYS A 141 -2.07 -6.21 -6.58
CA LYS A 141 -1.74 -7.57 -6.14
C LYS A 141 -2.92 -8.53 -6.28
N SER A 142 -4.11 -8.13 -5.81
CA SER A 142 -5.33 -8.95 -5.94
C SER A 142 -5.76 -9.18 -7.40
N LEU A 143 -5.55 -8.20 -8.30
CA LEU A 143 -5.85 -8.36 -9.74
C LEU A 143 -4.89 -9.35 -10.41
N VAL A 144 -3.61 -9.36 -10.01
CA VAL A 144 -2.60 -10.32 -10.49
C VAL A 144 -2.97 -11.73 -10.03
N GLU A 145 -3.38 -11.89 -8.77
CA GLU A 145 -3.89 -13.15 -8.20
C GLU A 145 -5.14 -13.66 -8.94
N ALA A 146 -6.05 -12.75 -9.30
CA ALA A 146 -7.25 -13.08 -10.08
C ALA A 146 -6.97 -13.34 -11.58
N GLY A 147 -5.74 -13.13 -12.06
CA GLY A 147 -5.37 -13.30 -13.47
C GLY A 147 -5.95 -12.24 -14.41
N GLN A 148 -6.33 -11.07 -13.89
CA GLN A 148 -6.90 -9.97 -14.66
C GLN A 148 -5.80 -9.02 -15.18
N TRP A 149 -5.00 -9.49 -16.15
CA TRP A 149 -3.78 -8.81 -16.59
C TRP A 149 -3.99 -7.42 -17.20
N ALA A 150 -5.01 -7.25 -18.05
CA ALA A 150 -5.29 -5.97 -18.70
C ALA A 150 -5.66 -4.86 -17.70
N GLN A 151 -6.58 -5.16 -16.77
CA GLN A 151 -6.99 -4.21 -15.73
C GLN A 151 -5.84 -3.89 -14.77
N CYS A 152 -5.00 -4.89 -14.48
CA CYS A 152 -3.81 -4.71 -13.67
C CYS A 152 -2.84 -3.70 -14.32
N LEU A 153 -2.55 -3.85 -15.62
CA LEU A 153 -1.68 -2.92 -16.35
C LEU A 153 -2.23 -1.48 -16.37
N ASP A 154 -3.55 -1.31 -16.53
CA ASP A 154 -4.17 0.01 -16.47
C ASP A 154 -4.03 0.66 -15.08
N LYS A 155 -4.22 -0.14 -14.02
CA LYS A 155 -4.00 0.31 -12.63
C LYS A 155 -2.54 0.69 -12.37
N ILE A 156 -1.59 -0.11 -12.85
CA ILE A 156 -0.15 0.18 -12.72
C ILE A 156 0.20 1.46 -13.47
N ARG A 157 -0.38 1.69 -14.65
CA ARG A 157 -0.17 2.93 -15.41
C ARG A 157 -0.64 4.15 -14.63
N GLY A 158 -1.81 4.06 -13.97
CA GLY A 158 -2.35 5.12 -13.12
C GLY A 158 -1.50 5.46 -11.89
N LEU A 159 -0.56 4.60 -11.47
CA LEU A 159 0.34 4.90 -10.36
C LEU A 159 1.45 5.90 -10.75
N GLU A 160 1.75 6.05 -12.04
CA GLU A 160 2.85 6.90 -12.55
C GLU A 160 4.21 6.65 -11.84
N ILE A 161 4.45 5.42 -11.39
CA ILE A 161 5.74 4.99 -10.80
C ILE A 161 6.63 4.34 -11.85
N LEU A 162 6.05 3.60 -12.79
CA LEU A 162 6.76 2.86 -13.82
C LEU A 162 6.62 3.52 -15.20
N PRO A 163 7.69 3.52 -16.03
CA PRO A 163 7.68 4.13 -17.36
C PRO A 163 6.96 3.25 -18.40
N LEU A 164 5.66 2.99 -18.22
CA LEU A 164 4.87 2.17 -19.16
C LEU A 164 4.52 2.88 -20.47
N ASP A 165 4.44 4.20 -20.44
CA ASP A 165 4.11 5.04 -21.61
C ASP A 165 5.36 5.56 -22.34
N ALA A 166 6.56 5.15 -21.91
CA ALA A 166 7.82 5.65 -22.49
C ALA A 166 8.01 5.28 -23.97
N SER A 167 7.42 4.16 -24.41
CA SER A 167 7.49 3.69 -25.80
C SER A 167 8.92 3.67 -26.38
N GLY A 168 9.92 3.37 -25.54
CA GLY A 168 11.33 3.38 -25.91
C GLY A 168 12.09 4.71 -25.74
N ASP A 169 11.48 5.79 -25.26
CA ASP A 169 12.19 7.07 -25.03
C ASP A 169 13.07 6.99 -23.75
N PRO A 170 14.42 7.03 -23.89
CA PRO A 170 15.34 6.94 -22.76
C PRO A 170 15.28 8.16 -21.82
N SER A 171 14.75 9.30 -22.29
CA SER A 171 14.62 10.53 -21.49
C SER A 171 13.51 10.39 -20.47
N ILE A 172 12.37 9.83 -20.88
CA ILE A 172 11.23 9.53 -20.01
C ILE A 172 11.67 8.51 -18.95
N ILE A 173 12.32 7.42 -19.38
CA ILE A 173 12.80 6.36 -18.46
C ILE A 173 13.73 6.94 -17.37
N ARG A 174 14.67 7.82 -17.75
CA ARG A 174 15.55 8.51 -16.78
C ARG A 174 14.79 9.43 -15.84
N ALA A 175 13.75 10.11 -16.31
CA ALA A 175 12.92 10.96 -15.45
C ALA A 175 12.19 10.14 -14.38
N TYR A 176 11.65 8.97 -14.74
CA TYR A 176 11.05 8.04 -13.76
C TYR A 176 12.10 7.51 -12.77
N ALA A 177 13.31 7.16 -13.24
CA ALA A 177 14.38 6.71 -12.36
C ALA A 177 14.83 7.80 -11.36
N ALA A 178 14.81 9.08 -11.77
CA ALA A 178 15.07 10.19 -10.87
C ALA A 178 13.94 10.36 -9.82
N LYS A 179 12.67 10.25 -10.24
CA LYS A 179 11.49 10.32 -9.35
C LYS A 179 11.49 9.22 -8.27
N PHE A 180 12.06 8.04 -8.57
CA PHE A 180 12.17 6.95 -7.60
C PHE A 180 12.84 7.38 -6.29
N SER A 181 13.85 8.24 -6.35
CA SER A 181 14.56 8.73 -5.15
C SER A 181 13.69 9.56 -4.20
N GLY A 182 12.58 10.11 -4.68
CA GLY A 182 11.62 10.89 -3.88
C GLY A 182 10.46 10.07 -3.32
N LEU A 183 10.40 8.77 -3.61
CA LEU A 183 9.34 7.89 -3.09
C LEU A 183 9.56 7.60 -1.60
N SER A 184 8.47 7.49 -0.86
CA SER A 184 8.51 7.12 0.56
C SER A 184 9.02 5.69 0.74
N GLN A 185 9.69 5.43 1.87
CA GLN A 185 10.27 4.12 2.15
C GLN A 185 9.29 2.94 2.01
N PRO A 186 8.03 3.03 2.52
CA PRO A 186 7.05 1.95 2.37
C PRO A 186 6.65 1.67 0.91
N VAL A 187 6.69 2.67 0.03
CA VAL A 187 6.39 2.50 -1.39
C VAL A 187 7.62 1.92 -2.11
N SER A 188 8.80 2.48 -1.85
CA SER A 188 10.07 2.10 -2.49
C SER A 188 10.42 0.62 -2.33
N ILE A 189 10.14 0.04 -1.16
CA ILE A 189 10.40 -1.38 -0.90
C ILE A 189 9.50 -2.33 -1.71
N ASN A 190 8.31 -1.87 -2.12
CA ASN A 190 7.34 -2.64 -2.90
C ASN A 190 7.49 -2.47 -4.42
N VAL A 191 8.29 -1.51 -4.88
CA VAL A 191 8.54 -1.31 -6.33
C VAL A 191 9.13 -2.54 -7.04
N PRO A 192 10.06 -3.32 -6.44
CA PRO A 192 10.51 -4.58 -7.03
C PRO A 192 9.36 -5.56 -7.30
N ASN A 193 8.44 -5.71 -6.35
CA ASN A 193 7.27 -6.58 -6.51
C ASN A 193 6.34 -6.05 -7.61
N LEU A 194 6.12 -4.73 -7.65
CA LEU A 194 5.34 -4.09 -8.71
C LEU A 194 5.96 -4.35 -10.10
N LEU A 195 7.28 -4.26 -10.23
CA LEU A 195 8.00 -4.58 -11.47
C LEU A 195 7.76 -6.02 -11.88
N MET A 196 7.90 -6.97 -10.95
CA MET A 196 7.63 -8.38 -11.21
C MET A 196 6.19 -8.64 -11.66
N TRP A 197 5.21 -8.05 -10.98
CA TRP A 197 3.80 -8.17 -11.37
C TRP A 197 3.52 -7.60 -12.76
N THR A 198 4.14 -6.45 -13.07
CA THR A 198 4.01 -5.81 -14.38
C THR A 198 4.52 -6.73 -15.49
N ILE A 199 5.70 -7.34 -15.30
CA ILE A 199 6.29 -8.29 -16.26
C ILE A 199 5.37 -9.49 -16.45
N ILE A 200 4.90 -10.09 -15.35
CA ILE A 200 3.97 -11.23 -15.40
C ILE A 200 2.73 -10.85 -16.21
N CYS A 201 2.15 -9.68 -15.96
CA CYS A 201 0.99 -9.20 -16.71
C CYS A 201 1.31 -9.01 -18.20
N CYS A 202 2.43 -8.37 -18.54
CA CYS A 202 2.85 -8.18 -19.93
C CYS A 202 3.03 -9.52 -20.67
N THR A 203 3.75 -10.47 -20.07
CA THR A 203 4.00 -11.78 -20.68
C THR A 203 2.72 -12.59 -20.82
N ARG A 204 1.90 -12.69 -19.76
CA ARG A 204 0.64 -13.45 -19.79
C ARG A 204 -0.39 -12.85 -20.75
N GLN A 205 -0.50 -11.52 -20.80
CA GLN A 205 -1.38 -10.83 -21.73
C GLN A 205 -0.93 -11.04 -23.18
N ARG A 206 0.38 -10.99 -23.44
CA ARG A 206 0.95 -11.31 -24.75
C ARG A 206 0.65 -12.75 -25.17
N ASP A 207 0.79 -13.71 -24.28
CA ASP A 207 0.49 -15.12 -24.55
C ASP A 207 -1.00 -15.33 -24.85
N GLN A 208 -1.89 -14.68 -24.09
CA GLN A 208 -3.33 -14.69 -24.35
C GLN A 208 -3.68 -14.09 -25.72
N LEU A 209 -3.05 -12.98 -26.08
CA LEU A 209 -3.24 -12.34 -27.39
C LEU A 209 -2.72 -13.24 -28.52
N THR A 210 -1.59 -13.93 -28.32
CA THR A 210 -0.99 -14.80 -29.33
C THR A 210 -1.75 -16.11 -29.49
N GLY A 211 -2.29 -16.66 -28.40
CA GLY A 211 -3.09 -17.90 -28.40
C GLY A 211 -4.56 -17.72 -28.80
N GLY A 212 -5.07 -16.48 -28.84
CA GLY A 212 -6.42 -16.16 -29.28
C GLY A 212 -6.64 -16.43 -30.77
N GLN A 213 -7.04 -17.65 -31.13
CA GLN A 213 -7.10 -18.14 -32.51
C GLN A 213 -8.14 -17.47 -33.43
N PHE A 214 -8.95 -16.51 -32.98
CA PHE A 214 -9.97 -15.91 -33.84
C PHE A 214 -10.34 -14.48 -33.41
N SER A 215 -9.71 -13.49 -34.04
CA SER A 215 -10.20 -12.11 -34.06
C SER A 215 -9.76 -11.46 -35.36
N GLY A 216 -10.71 -10.89 -36.11
CA GLY A 216 -10.51 -10.25 -37.43
C GLY A 216 -9.61 -9.01 -37.43
N ASN A 217 -8.99 -8.67 -36.30
CA ASN A 217 -8.16 -7.49 -36.07
C ASN A 217 -6.68 -7.83 -35.83
N GLU A 218 -6.07 -8.61 -36.74
CA GLU A 218 -4.65 -9.04 -36.70
C GLU A 218 -3.65 -7.89 -36.53
N GLY A 219 -3.87 -6.76 -37.21
CA GLY A 219 -2.97 -5.60 -37.14
C GLY A 219 -2.90 -5.00 -35.73
N THR A 220 -4.06 -4.73 -35.12
CA THR A 220 -4.16 -4.20 -33.75
C THR A 220 -3.56 -5.15 -32.71
N ARG A 221 -3.74 -6.45 -32.89
CA ARG A 221 -3.16 -7.45 -31.99
C ARG A 221 -1.64 -7.48 -32.06
N ARG A 222 -1.06 -7.46 -33.26
CA ARG A 222 0.40 -7.35 -33.42
C ARG A 222 0.97 -6.08 -32.80
N MET A 223 0.27 -4.95 -32.98
CA MET A 223 0.66 -3.69 -32.34
C MET A 223 0.64 -3.79 -30.81
N MET A 224 -0.39 -4.40 -30.23
CA MET A 224 -0.47 -4.61 -28.77
C MET A 224 0.64 -5.52 -28.26
N VAL A 225 0.95 -6.61 -28.98
CA VAL A 225 2.06 -7.52 -28.63
C VAL A 225 3.41 -6.79 -28.65
N GLU A 226 3.65 -5.98 -29.69
CA GLU A 226 4.88 -5.20 -29.80
C GLU A 226 4.98 -4.15 -28.69
N GLN A 227 3.86 -3.50 -28.36
CA GLN A 227 3.79 -2.56 -27.25
C GLN A 227 4.14 -3.23 -25.91
N MET A 228 3.59 -4.42 -25.62
CA MET A 228 3.92 -5.17 -24.40
C MET A 228 5.40 -5.55 -24.35
N LYS A 229 5.99 -5.90 -25.51
CA LYS A 229 7.43 -6.19 -25.60
C LYS A 229 8.27 -4.95 -25.34
N GLN A 230 7.88 -3.81 -25.91
CA GLN A 230 8.56 -2.53 -25.67
C GLN A 230 8.48 -2.13 -24.20
N MET A 231 7.33 -2.32 -23.53
CA MET A 231 7.20 -2.08 -22.08
C MET A 231 8.21 -2.90 -21.27
N THR A 232 8.37 -4.19 -21.56
CA THR A 232 9.36 -5.03 -20.85
C THR A 232 10.80 -4.54 -21.07
N LEU A 233 11.14 -4.05 -22.28
CA LEU A 233 12.45 -3.45 -22.57
C LEU A 233 12.66 -2.12 -21.82
N ASP A 234 11.62 -1.28 -21.74
CA ASP A 234 11.66 -0.01 -21.02
C ASP A 234 11.86 -0.24 -19.52
N LEU A 235 11.19 -1.26 -18.95
CA LEU A 235 11.38 -1.68 -17.55
C LEU A 235 12.78 -2.26 -17.30
N THR A 236 13.34 -2.99 -18.26
CA THR A 236 14.72 -3.50 -18.18
C THR A 236 15.73 -2.34 -18.16
N THR A 237 15.51 -1.34 -19.00
CA THR A 237 16.32 -0.11 -19.02
C THR A 237 16.18 0.67 -17.72
N TYR A 238 14.95 0.81 -17.22
CA TYR A 238 14.66 1.48 -15.95
C TYR A 238 15.38 0.81 -14.76
N THR A 239 15.25 -0.51 -14.62
CA THR A 239 15.93 -1.23 -13.53
C THR A 239 17.45 -1.16 -13.66
N SER A 240 18.00 -1.19 -14.88
CA SER A 240 19.44 -1.09 -15.10
C SER A 240 20.05 0.22 -14.58
N GLN A 241 19.29 1.33 -14.63
CA GLN A 241 19.70 2.63 -14.07
C GLN A 241 19.71 2.64 -12.54
N LEU A 242 18.92 1.75 -11.92
CA LEU A 242 18.74 1.63 -10.47
C LEU A 242 19.36 0.33 -9.91
N ARG A 243 20.35 -0.24 -10.61
CA ARG A 243 20.95 -1.56 -10.31
C ARG A 243 21.36 -1.78 -8.85
N TYR A 244 21.82 -0.74 -8.15
CA TYR A 244 22.27 -0.85 -6.75
C TYR A 244 21.14 -0.73 -5.72
N ARG A 245 19.92 -0.39 -6.15
CA ARG A 245 18.74 -0.26 -5.29
C ARG A 245 17.83 -1.48 -5.34
N PHE A 246 18.01 -2.35 -6.33
CA PHE A 246 17.14 -3.50 -6.55
C PHE A 246 17.85 -4.84 -6.28
N PRO A 247 17.08 -5.88 -5.89
CA PRO A 247 17.61 -7.22 -5.75
C PRO A 247 18.18 -7.79 -7.06
N PRO A 248 19.23 -8.62 -7.02
CA PRO A 248 19.88 -9.16 -8.23
C PRO A 248 18.97 -10.08 -9.05
N HIS A 249 18.07 -10.84 -8.40
CA HIS A 249 17.15 -11.76 -9.06
C HIS A 249 16.13 -11.04 -9.97
N LEU A 250 15.84 -9.77 -9.71
CA LEU A 250 14.92 -8.96 -10.52
C LEU A 250 15.48 -8.75 -11.92
N HIS A 251 16.79 -8.50 -12.04
CA HIS A 251 17.45 -8.32 -13.33
C HIS A 251 17.45 -9.60 -14.16
N GLU A 252 17.66 -10.75 -13.52
CA GLU A 252 17.60 -12.04 -14.19
C GLU A 252 16.19 -12.37 -14.68
N ALA A 253 15.17 -12.11 -13.86
CA ALA A 253 13.77 -12.32 -14.23
C ALA A 253 13.36 -11.41 -15.41
N LEU A 254 13.75 -10.13 -15.37
CA LEU A 254 13.55 -9.19 -16.47
C LEU A 254 14.27 -9.62 -17.74
N ALA A 255 15.53 -10.04 -17.63
CA ALA A 255 16.31 -10.50 -18.78
C ALA A 255 15.64 -11.71 -19.44
N ARG A 256 15.18 -12.69 -18.66
CA ARG A 256 14.41 -13.84 -19.18
C ARG A 256 13.13 -13.40 -19.90
N ALA A 257 12.31 -12.56 -19.25
CA ALA A 257 11.05 -12.10 -19.83
C ALA A 257 11.22 -11.20 -21.07
N SER A 258 12.37 -10.53 -21.21
CA SER A 258 12.71 -9.72 -22.39
C SER A 258 13.28 -10.56 -23.56
N ALA A 259 13.86 -11.72 -23.25
CA ALA A 259 14.46 -12.63 -24.23
C ALA A 259 13.44 -13.56 -24.89
N GLU A 260 12.35 -13.87 -24.19
CA GLU A 260 11.16 -14.56 -24.72
C GLU A 260 10.22 -13.62 -25.46
#